data_AF-A0A6N7CEU6-F1
#
_entry.id   AF-A0A6N7CEU6-F1
#
_cell.length_a   1.000
_cell.length_b   1.000
_cell.length_c   1.000
_cell.angle_alpha   90.00
_cell.angle_beta   90.00
_cell.angle_gamma   90.00
#
_symmetry.space_group_name_H-M   'P 1'
#
loop_
_entity.id
_entity.type
_entity.pdbx_description
1 polymer ?
#
loop_
_entity_poly.entity_id
_entity_poly.type
_entity_poly.pdbx_seq_one_letter_code
_entity_poly.pdbx_strand_id
1 'polypeptide(L)'
;MTTPLTTSPLTDQERAGADRLADLWFPGTARSPRMTELPDYLPLLGRGLAANDELASAFREIAVLASQAPEVTAETVATWPQDVVEGAFMLLLCTYYMSRDVRTAIGYPGQDRVPVANADPDQRVTDELLAPVIARGATYVPTPGSVR
;
A
#
# COMPACT_ATOMS: atom_id res chain seq x y z
N MET A 1 -18.98 16.88 -4.65
CA MET A 1 -19.83 15.89 -3.93
C MET A 1 -19.04 14.60 -3.92
N THR A 2 -18.50 14.21 -2.77
CA THR A 2 -17.73 12.97 -2.63
C THR A 2 -18.73 11.86 -2.38
N THR A 3 -18.97 11.00 -3.37
CA THR A 3 -19.79 9.81 -3.21
C THR A 3 -19.19 8.96 -2.08
N PRO A 4 -19.97 8.52 -1.08
CA PRO A 4 -19.46 7.63 -0.07
C PRO A 4 -19.03 6.31 -0.73
N LEU A 5 -17.75 5.95 -0.56
CA LEU A 5 -17.20 4.66 -0.99
C LEU A 5 -17.94 3.58 -0.20
N THR A 6 -18.94 2.97 -0.84
CA THR A 6 -19.71 1.88 -0.23
C THR A 6 -18.98 0.59 -0.61
N THR A 7 -17.91 0.29 0.13
CA THR A 7 -17.12 -0.91 -0.14
C THR A 7 -17.89 -2.13 0.38
N SER A 8 -18.42 -2.94 -0.53
CA SER A 8 -19.06 -4.23 -0.18
C SER A 8 -18.04 -5.13 0.51
N PRO A 9 -18.40 -5.95 1.52
CA PRO A 9 -17.48 -6.94 2.07
C PRO A 9 -17.01 -7.94 0.99
N LEU A 10 -15.86 -8.57 1.21
CA LEU A 10 -15.45 -9.74 0.41
C LEU A 10 -16.42 -10.89 0.67
N THR A 11 -16.81 -11.56 -0.42
CA THR A 11 -17.47 -12.87 -0.40
C THR A 11 -16.55 -13.93 0.18
N ASP A 12 -17.11 -15.08 0.58
CA ASP A 12 -16.32 -16.20 1.09
C ASP A 12 -15.34 -16.75 0.04
N GLN A 13 -15.74 -16.71 -1.24
CA GLN A 13 -14.90 -17.11 -2.35
C GLN A 13 -13.70 -16.16 -2.52
N GLU A 14 -13.95 -14.85 -2.58
CA GLU A 14 -12.87 -13.86 -2.66
C GLU A 14 -11.96 -13.93 -1.42
N ARG A 15 -12.52 -14.18 -0.24
CA ARG A 15 -11.74 -14.35 1.00
C ARG A 15 -10.81 -15.55 0.92
N ALA A 16 -11.29 -16.70 0.48
CA ALA A 16 -10.46 -17.90 0.33
C ALA A 16 -9.30 -17.67 -0.66
N GLY A 17 -9.56 -16.96 -1.77
CA GLY A 17 -8.50 -16.56 -2.70
C GLY A 17 -7.53 -15.52 -2.12
N ALA A 18 -8.05 -14.54 -1.39
CA ALA A 18 -7.27 -13.50 -0.72
C ALA A 18 -6.24 -14.08 0.26
N ASP A 19 -6.65 -15.06 1.07
CA ASP A 19 -5.75 -15.72 2.04
C ASP A 19 -4.59 -16.43 1.31
N ARG A 20 -4.88 -17.12 0.20
CA ARG A 20 -3.87 -17.81 -0.62
C ARG A 20 -2.88 -16.84 -1.25
N LEU A 21 -3.35 -15.72 -1.78
CA LEU A 21 -2.51 -14.69 -2.38
C LEU A 21 -1.65 -13.95 -1.34
N ALA A 22 -2.27 -13.62 -0.20
CA ALA A 22 -1.60 -12.96 0.91
C ALA A 22 -0.37 -13.74 1.34
N ASP A 23 -0.49 -15.06 1.47
CA ASP A 23 0.62 -15.89 1.93
C ASP A 23 1.57 -16.34 0.82
N LEU A 24 1.14 -16.35 -0.44
CA LEU A 24 2.05 -16.51 -1.57
C LEU A 24 3.02 -15.32 -1.64
N TRP A 25 2.50 -14.10 -1.54
CA TRP A 25 3.31 -12.88 -1.69
C TRP A 25 3.99 -12.43 -0.39
N PHE A 26 3.39 -12.72 0.76
CA PHE A 26 3.89 -12.37 2.09
C PHE A 26 3.90 -13.60 3.01
N PRO A 27 4.71 -14.64 2.69
CA PRO A 27 4.73 -15.92 3.40
C PRO A 27 5.28 -15.84 4.84
N GLY A 28 5.79 -14.67 5.24
CA GLY A 28 6.55 -14.50 6.47
C GLY A 28 8.01 -14.92 6.33
N THR A 29 8.84 -14.42 7.25
CA THR A 29 10.26 -14.75 7.37
C THR A 29 10.65 -14.79 8.85
N ALA A 30 11.93 -15.07 9.15
CA ALA A 30 12.43 -14.96 10.52
C ALA A 30 12.29 -13.56 11.15
N ARG A 31 12.10 -12.51 10.33
CA ARG A 31 12.01 -11.11 10.77
C ARG A 31 10.68 -10.45 10.50
N SER A 32 9.74 -11.12 9.82
CA SER A 32 8.49 -10.50 9.42
C SER A 32 7.36 -11.52 9.48
N PRO A 33 6.19 -11.15 10.00
CA PRO A 33 5.07 -12.08 10.12
C PRO A 33 4.55 -12.49 8.74
N ARG A 34 3.92 -13.66 8.66
CA ARG A 34 3.08 -14.03 7.53
C ARG A 34 1.85 -13.14 7.51
N MET A 35 1.35 -12.76 6.32
CA MET A 35 0.27 -11.77 6.24
C MET A 35 -1.04 -12.25 6.88
N THR A 36 -1.48 -13.48 6.64
CA THR A 36 -2.71 -14.01 7.26
C THR A 36 -2.59 -14.26 8.77
N GLU A 37 -1.37 -14.30 9.31
CA GLU A 37 -1.12 -14.41 10.75
C GLU A 37 -1.18 -13.07 11.48
N LEU A 38 -1.31 -11.95 10.75
CA LEU A 38 -1.46 -10.64 11.36
C LEU A 38 -2.80 -10.52 12.11
N PRO A 39 -2.80 -10.08 13.37
CA PRO A 39 -4.03 -9.90 14.16
C PRO A 39 -5.08 -9.02 13.48
N ASP A 40 -4.62 -8.01 12.72
CA ASP A 40 -5.47 -7.03 12.04
C ASP A 40 -5.59 -7.27 10.52
N TYR A 41 -5.24 -8.46 10.01
CA TYR A 41 -5.22 -8.75 8.57
C TYR A 41 -6.54 -8.35 7.86
N LEU A 42 -7.67 -8.88 8.32
CA LEU A 42 -8.97 -8.63 7.68
C LEU A 42 -9.43 -7.16 7.80
N PRO A 43 -9.33 -6.51 8.98
CA PRO A 43 -9.56 -5.07 9.08
C PRO A 43 -8.68 -4.22 8.14
N LEU A 44 -7.39 -4.54 8.02
CA LEU A 44 -6.47 -3.82 7.15
C LEU A 44 -6.81 -4.04 5.67
N LEU A 45 -7.14 -5.27 5.28
CA LEU A 45 -7.58 -5.59 3.92
C LEU A 45 -8.86 -4.82 3.56
N GLY A 46 -9.81 -4.75 4.49
CA GLY A 46 -11.02 -3.93 4.33
C GLY A 46 -10.70 -2.45 4.10
N ARG A 47 -9.71 -1.90 4.81
CA ARG A 47 -9.25 -0.51 4.57
C ARG A 47 -8.58 -0.34 3.22
N GLY A 48 -7.76 -1.31 2.79
CA GLY A 48 -7.13 -1.30 1.47
C GLY A 48 -8.17 -1.29 0.34
N LEU A 49 -9.17 -2.16 0.43
CA LEU A 49 -10.30 -2.22 -0.51
C LEU A 49 -11.12 -0.93 -0.53
N ALA A 50 -11.24 -0.24 0.60
CA ALA A 50 -11.98 1.01 0.69
C ALA A 50 -11.16 2.24 0.23
N ALA A 51 -9.86 2.11 0.02
CA ALA A 51 -8.99 3.25 -0.30
C ALA A 51 -8.94 3.58 -1.80
N ASN A 52 -9.10 2.57 -2.67
CA ASN A 52 -8.98 2.74 -4.12
C ASN A 52 -9.85 1.68 -4.85
N ASP A 53 -10.87 2.14 -5.57
CA ASP A 53 -11.84 1.28 -6.26
C ASP A 53 -11.22 0.47 -7.42
N GLU A 54 -10.22 1.03 -8.12
CA GLU A 54 -9.54 0.37 -9.23
C GLU A 54 -8.71 -0.81 -8.73
N LEU A 55 -7.88 -0.58 -7.71
CA LEU A 55 -7.10 -1.64 -7.06
C LEU A 55 -8.01 -2.67 -6.37
N ALA A 56 -9.12 -2.22 -5.77
CA ALA A 56 -10.09 -3.12 -5.17
C ALA A 56 -10.75 -4.04 -6.22
N SER A 57 -11.08 -3.50 -7.39
CA SER A 57 -11.66 -4.29 -8.49
C SER A 57 -10.66 -5.31 -9.01
N ALA A 58 -9.41 -4.90 -9.26
CA ALA A 58 -8.34 -5.81 -9.68
C ALA A 58 -8.09 -6.92 -8.63
N PHE A 59 -8.04 -6.55 -7.36
CA PHE A 59 -7.84 -7.52 -6.28
C PHE A 59 -8.95 -8.57 -6.22
N ARG A 60 -10.22 -8.16 -6.33
CA ARG A 60 -11.35 -9.09 -6.31
C ARG A 60 -11.31 -10.09 -7.45
N GLU A 61 -10.96 -9.63 -8.65
CA GLU A 61 -10.82 -10.50 -9.83
C GLU A 61 -9.73 -11.57 -9.59
N ILE A 62 -8.54 -11.14 -9.15
CA ILE A 62 -7.43 -12.07 -8.87
C ILE A 62 -7.75 -12.99 -7.70
N ALA A 63 -8.47 -12.51 -6.68
CA ALA A 63 -8.93 -13.35 -5.57
C ALA A 63 -9.91 -14.44 -6.04
N VAL A 64 -10.82 -14.13 -6.97
CA VAL A 64 -11.70 -15.14 -7.58
C VAL A 64 -10.88 -16.18 -8.35
N LEU A 65 -9.92 -15.77 -9.19
CA LEU A 65 -9.04 -16.70 -9.90
C LEU A 65 -8.24 -17.59 -8.93
N ALA A 66 -7.66 -16.99 -7.89
CA ALA A 66 -6.92 -17.71 -6.86
C ALA A 66 -7.81 -18.70 -6.07
N SER A 67 -9.09 -18.40 -5.87
CA SER A 67 -10.03 -19.33 -5.21
C SER A 67 -10.33 -20.58 -6.06
N GLN A 68 -10.26 -20.45 -7.38
CA GLN A 68 -10.60 -21.52 -8.34
C GLN A 68 -9.39 -22.34 -8.78
N ALA A 69 -8.19 -21.76 -8.68
CA ALA A 69 -6.96 -22.46 -9.03
C ALA A 69 -6.73 -23.67 -8.11
N PRO A 70 -6.35 -24.85 -8.64
CA PRO A 70 -6.00 -26.00 -7.82
C PRO A 70 -4.88 -25.66 -6.83
N GLU A 71 -3.87 -24.95 -7.32
CA GLU A 71 -2.75 -24.43 -6.53
C GLU A 71 -2.47 -22.98 -6.95
N VAL A 72 -2.01 -22.15 -6.01
CA VAL A 72 -1.65 -20.75 -6.27
C VAL A 72 -0.15 -20.63 -6.07
N THR A 73 0.58 -20.70 -7.18
CA THR A 73 2.04 -20.58 -7.24
C THR A 73 2.45 -19.35 -8.07
N ALA A 74 3.73 -18.99 -8.04
CA ALA A 74 4.25 -17.92 -8.90
C ALA A 74 4.02 -18.21 -10.40
N GLU A 75 4.20 -19.46 -10.82
CA GLU A 75 3.96 -19.90 -12.20
C GLU A 75 2.48 -19.78 -12.57
N THR A 76 1.58 -20.13 -11.65
CA THR A 76 0.14 -20.01 -11.88
C THR A 76 -0.24 -18.54 -12.05
N VAL A 77 0.21 -17.68 -11.13
CA VAL A 77 -0.05 -16.22 -11.17
C VAL A 77 0.51 -15.59 -12.45
N ALA A 78 1.66 -16.05 -12.94
CA ALA A 78 2.27 -15.53 -14.17
C ALA A 78 1.45 -15.80 -15.44
N THR A 79 0.42 -16.67 -15.38
CA THR A 79 -0.50 -16.91 -16.51
C THR A 79 -1.73 -15.99 -16.52
N TRP A 80 -1.93 -15.21 -15.46
CA TRP A 80 -3.08 -14.32 -15.31
C TRP A 80 -2.81 -12.93 -15.93
N PRO A 81 -3.85 -12.10 -16.13
CA PRO A 81 -3.66 -10.74 -16.65
C PRO A 81 -2.71 -9.92 -15.77
N GLN A 82 -1.57 -9.52 -16.33
CA GLN A 82 -0.46 -8.96 -15.57
C GLN A 82 -0.82 -7.63 -14.88
N ASP A 83 -1.52 -6.74 -15.57
CA ASP A 83 -2.00 -5.46 -15.04
C ASP A 83 -2.93 -5.64 -13.82
N VAL A 84 -3.80 -6.65 -13.89
CA VAL A 84 -4.72 -6.97 -12.79
C VAL A 84 -3.96 -7.59 -11.61
N VAL A 85 -3.00 -8.49 -11.88
CA VAL A 85 -2.11 -9.07 -10.86
C VAL A 85 -1.30 -7.99 -10.16
N GLU A 86 -0.72 -7.05 -10.89
CA GLU A 86 0.05 -5.93 -10.34
C GLU A 86 -0.82 -5.06 -9.43
N GLY A 87 -2.05 -4.75 -9.84
CA GLY A 87 -3.01 -4.03 -9.00
C GLY A 87 -3.35 -4.78 -7.71
N ALA A 88 -3.61 -6.08 -7.80
CA ALA A 88 -3.89 -6.94 -6.65
C ALA A 88 -2.69 -7.02 -5.68
N PHE A 89 -1.48 -7.17 -6.22
CA PHE A 89 -0.25 -7.17 -5.44
C PHE A 89 -0.03 -5.83 -4.73
N MET A 90 -0.23 -4.72 -5.44
CA MET A 90 -0.10 -3.37 -4.87
C MET A 90 -1.05 -3.16 -3.70
N LEU A 91 -2.29 -3.65 -3.80
CA LEU A 91 -3.26 -3.58 -2.72
C LEU A 91 -2.80 -4.36 -1.48
N LEU A 92 -2.34 -5.61 -1.65
CA LEU A 92 -1.85 -6.41 -0.52
C LEU A 92 -0.55 -5.86 0.06
N LEU A 93 0.35 -5.35 -0.77
CA LEU A 93 1.59 -4.69 -0.34
C LEU A 93 1.29 -3.50 0.57
N CYS A 94 0.41 -2.59 0.13
CA CYS A 94 -0.03 -1.46 0.93
C CYS A 94 -0.67 -1.94 2.25
N THR A 95 -1.56 -2.94 2.16
CA THR A 95 -2.25 -3.53 3.30
C THR A 95 -1.28 -4.09 4.34
N TYR A 96 -0.26 -4.83 3.89
CA TYR A 96 0.73 -5.45 4.75
C TYR A 96 1.56 -4.40 5.50
N TYR A 97 2.07 -3.37 4.82
CA TYR A 97 2.85 -2.31 5.46
C TYR A 97 2.02 -1.29 6.26
N MET A 98 0.68 -1.33 6.16
CA MET A 98 -0.20 -0.65 7.12
C MET A 98 -0.23 -1.32 8.51
N SER A 99 0.23 -2.57 8.64
CA SER A 99 0.32 -3.24 9.93
C SER A 99 1.42 -2.63 10.82
N ARG A 100 1.08 -2.36 12.09
CA ARG A 100 2.05 -1.91 13.09
C ARG A 100 3.09 -2.99 13.37
N ASP A 101 2.69 -4.25 13.39
CA ASP A 101 3.58 -5.37 13.68
C ASP A 101 4.63 -5.51 12.59
N VAL A 102 4.21 -5.42 11.33
CA VAL A 102 5.13 -5.41 10.18
C VAL A 102 6.10 -4.24 10.27
N ARG A 103 5.59 -3.00 10.48
CA ARG A 103 6.45 -1.81 10.60
C ARG A 103 7.46 -1.93 11.74
N THR A 104 7.03 -2.46 12.88
CA THR A 104 7.91 -2.69 14.04
C THR A 104 8.97 -3.73 13.71
N ALA A 105 8.58 -4.82 13.05
CA ALA A 105 9.48 -5.91 12.71
C ALA A 105 10.57 -5.50 11.71
N ILE A 106 10.26 -4.60 10.77
CA ILE A 106 11.24 -4.01 9.84
C ILE A 106 12.02 -2.82 10.43
N GLY A 107 11.75 -2.45 11.68
CA GLY A 107 12.40 -1.30 12.34
C GLY A 107 12.00 0.05 11.74
N TYR A 108 10.82 0.16 11.12
CA TYR A 108 10.34 1.43 10.59
C TYR A 108 9.90 2.35 11.74
N PRO A 109 10.59 3.48 11.96
CA PRO A 109 10.36 4.33 13.12
C PRO A 109 9.05 5.13 13.02
N GLY A 110 8.44 5.19 11.83
CA GLY A 110 7.35 6.11 11.55
C GLY A 110 7.85 7.45 11.01
N GLN A 111 6.92 8.39 10.85
CA GLN A 111 7.24 9.78 10.57
C GLN A 111 7.41 10.52 11.90
N ASP A 112 8.65 10.61 12.38
CA ASP A 112 8.96 11.41 13.57
C ASP A 112 9.24 12.86 13.19
N ARG A 113 8.59 13.79 13.90
CA ARG A 113 8.88 15.22 13.77
C ARG A 113 10.15 15.53 14.56
N VAL A 114 11.31 15.41 13.93
CA VAL A 114 12.59 15.80 14.52
C VAL A 114 12.73 17.33 14.45
N PRO A 115 12.85 18.05 15.58
CA PRO A 115 13.17 19.48 15.53
C PRO A 115 14.52 19.69 14.82
N VAL A 116 14.62 20.69 13.94
CA VAL A 116 15.84 20.95 13.14
C VAL A 116 17.11 21.06 14.00
N ALA A 117 16.99 21.58 15.22
CA ALA A 117 18.09 21.66 16.18
C ALA A 117 18.74 20.29 16.49
N ASN A 118 17.93 19.22 16.47
CA ASN A 118 18.30 17.85 16.80
C ASN A 118 18.41 16.94 15.56
N ALA A 119 18.29 17.51 14.35
CA ALA A 119 18.43 16.77 13.12
C ALA A 119 19.91 16.42 12.87
N ASP A 120 20.16 15.18 12.46
CA ASP A 120 21.48 14.69 12.04
C ASP A 120 21.89 15.43 10.74
N PRO A 121 23.19 15.58 10.39
CA PRO A 121 23.60 16.40 9.24
C PRO A 121 22.96 16.03 7.90
N ASP A 122 22.62 14.76 7.70
CA ASP A 122 21.91 14.22 6.53
C ASP A 122 20.39 14.55 6.54
N GLN A 123 19.84 14.89 7.70
CA GLN A 123 18.47 15.37 7.90
C GLN A 123 18.36 16.90 7.89
N ARG A 124 19.51 17.61 7.87
CA ARG A 124 19.55 19.08 7.82
C ARG A 124 19.46 19.56 6.38
N VAL A 125 18.55 20.50 6.16
CA VAL A 125 18.48 21.24 4.90
C VAL A 125 19.73 22.11 4.80
N THR A 126 20.59 21.84 3.81
CA THR A 126 21.77 22.65 3.51
C THR A 126 21.49 23.65 2.39
N ASP A 127 22.26 24.73 2.33
CA ASP A 127 22.15 25.71 1.25
C ASP A 127 22.47 25.08 -0.12
N GLU A 128 23.35 24.06 -0.16
CA GLU A 128 23.64 23.29 -1.38
C GLU A 128 22.43 22.47 -1.85
N LEU A 129 21.67 21.88 -0.92
CA LEU A 129 20.44 21.17 -1.24
C LEU A 129 19.37 22.12 -1.81
N LEU A 130 19.31 23.35 -1.31
CA LEU A 130 18.37 24.37 -1.76
C LEU A 130 18.87 25.17 -2.97
N ALA A 131 20.16 25.12 -3.30
CA ALA A 131 20.77 25.93 -4.36
C ALA A 131 20.02 25.84 -5.71
N PRO A 132 19.56 24.66 -6.18
CA PRO A 132 18.78 24.57 -7.42
C PRO A 132 17.42 25.28 -7.32
N VAL A 133 16.76 25.22 -6.16
CA VAL A 133 15.45 25.86 -5.92
C VAL A 133 15.61 27.38 -5.82
N ILE A 134 16.66 27.83 -5.13
CA ILE A 134 17.02 29.25 -5.01
C ILE A 134 17.37 29.81 -6.39
N ALA A 135 18.20 29.10 -7.16
CA ALA A 135 18.59 29.48 -8.51
C ALA A 135 17.40 29.52 -9.49
N ARG A 136 16.43 28.61 -9.32
CA ARG A 136 15.18 28.61 -10.09
C ARG A 136 14.30 29.84 -9.80
N GLY A 137 14.40 30.41 -8.60
CA GLY A 137 13.57 31.53 -8.18
C GLY A 137 12.13 31.14 -7.80
N ALA A 138 11.35 32.15 -7.36
CA ALA A 138 9.98 31.93 -6.93
C ALA A 138 9.06 31.54 -8.10
N THR A 139 8.29 30.47 -7.94
CA THR A 139 7.20 30.11 -8.86
C THR A 139 5.88 30.37 -8.15
N TYR A 140 5.26 31.51 -8.44
CA TYR A 140 3.93 31.82 -7.93
C TYR A 140 2.88 31.16 -8.83
N VAL A 141 1.98 30.39 -8.23
CA VAL A 141 0.75 29.92 -8.88
C VAL A 141 -0.42 30.64 -8.20
N PRO A 142 -1.22 31.44 -8.92
CA PRO A 142 -2.38 32.10 -8.35
C PRO A 142 -3.38 31.07 -7.83
N THR A 143 -3.91 31.30 -6.63
CA THR A 143 -5.05 30.53 -6.14
C THR A 143 -6.24 30.76 -7.08
N PRO A 144 -6.90 29.70 -7.60
CA PRO A 144 -8.07 29.87 -8.45
C PRO A 144 -9.16 30.68 -7.74
N GLY A 145 -9.58 31.80 -8.35
CA GLY A 145 -10.65 32.68 -7.83
C GLY A 145 -10.17 33.97 -7.15
N SER A 146 -8.87 34.13 -6.91
CA SER A 146 -8.31 35.43 -6.49
C SER A 146 -7.85 36.25 -7.69
N VAL A 147 -8.79 36.86 -8.40
CA VAL A 147 -8.54 38.05 -9.21
C VAL A 147 -9.04 39.24 -8.40
N ARG A 148 -8.16 40.22 -8.18
CA ARG A 148 -8.51 41.47 -7.53
C ARG A 148 -9.09 42.44 -8.54
#